data_AF-A0A8T3X1Z3-F1
#
_entry.id   AF-A0A8T3X1Z3-F1
#
_cell.length_a   1.000
_cell.length_b   1.000
_cell.length_c   1.000
_cell.angle_alpha   90.00
_cell.angle_beta   90.00
_cell.angle_gamma   90.00
#
_symmetry.space_group_name_H-M   'P 1'
#
loop_
_entity.id
_entity.type
_entity.pdbx_description
1 polymer ?
#
loop_
_entity_poly.entity_id
_entity_poly.type
_entity_poly.pdbx_seq_one_letter_code
_entity_poly.pdbx_strand_id
1 'polypeptide(L)'
;MVELTEIQKDPKGMPNLESALSKDYWTSLTKRYPDVASAIRIRHCYSWINAALRALDEDGLSNKFKVGYVQEFPHDKSLQKNFGIWQHVWLEVPTVHGLYISDGTAAQIDPVYVDGFYGLLSECSKRLKNVYEYRNRSS
;
A
#
# COMPACT_ATOMS: atom_id res chain seq x y z
N MET A 1 -0.17 14.56 24.85
CA MET A 1 -1.29 14.41 23.89
C MET A 1 -0.87 15.15 22.64
N VAL A 2 -0.60 14.44 21.56
CA VAL A 2 -0.31 15.07 20.26
C VAL A 2 -1.65 15.19 19.54
N GLU A 3 -2.08 16.42 19.29
CA GLU A 3 -3.25 16.71 18.48
C GLU A 3 -3.03 16.12 17.08
N LEU A 4 -4.04 15.40 16.59
CA LEU A 4 -4.12 14.98 15.19
C LEU A 4 -4.26 16.26 14.35
N THR A 5 -3.14 16.79 13.87
CA THR A 5 -3.15 17.91 12.93
C THR A 5 -3.94 17.51 11.71
N GLU A 6 -5.02 18.26 11.46
CA GLU A 6 -5.88 18.10 10.30
C GLU A 6 -5.04 17.94 9.03
N ILE A 7 -5.39 16.93 8.25
CA ILE A 7 -4.77 16.67 6.94
C ILE A 7 -4.76 17.98 6.15
N GLN A 8 -3.58 18.54 5.91
CA GLN A 8 -3.44 19.77 5.13
C GLN A 8 -3.94 19.50 3.71
N LYS A 9 -5.11 20.06 3.40
CA LYS A 9 -5.70 20.05 2.06
C LYS A 9 -5.05 21.15 1.22
N ASP A 10 -4.82 20.88 -0.06
CA ASP A 10 -4.56 21.91 -1.07
C ASP A 10 -5.64 23.01 -0.98
N PRO A 11 -5.37 24.28 -1.38
CA PRO A 11 -6.40 25.32 -1.48
C PRO A 11 -7.69 24.94 -2.24
N LYS A 12 -7.70 23.84 -3.03
CA LYS A 12 -8.90 23.26 -3.65
C LYS A 12 -9.60 22.15 -2.83
N GLY A 13 -9.14 21.85 -1.63
CA GLY A 13 -9.65 20.75 -0.79
C GLY A 13 -9.10 19.36 -1.15
N MET A 14 -8.21 19.26 -2.15
CA MET A 14 -7.63 18.00 -2.62
C MET A 14 -6.42 17.59 -1.75
N PRO A 15 -6.20 16.29 -1.49
CA PRO A 15 -5.03 15.83 -0.75
C PRO A 15 -3.75 16.05 -1.57
N ASN A 16 -2.67 16.49 -0.91
CA ASN A 16 -1.34 16.61 -1.52
C ASN A 16 -0.52 15.33 -1.33
N LEU A 17 0.67 15.25 -1.96
CA LEU A 17 1.53 14.07 -1.82
C LEU A 17 1.87 13.76 -0.36
N GLU A 18 2.20 14.77 0.45
CA GLU A 18 2.56 14.58 1.87
C GLU A 18 1.43 13.92 2.65
N SER A 19 0.18 14.33 2.41
CA SER A 19 -0.99 13.68 3.02
C SER A 19 -1.16 12.24 2.56
N ALA A 20 -0.89 11.94 1.28
CA ALA A 20 -0.97 10.58 0.74
C ALA A 20 0.15 9.64 1.24
N LEU A 21 1.21 10.20 1.85
CA LEU A 21 2.27 9.47 2.55
C LEU A 21 1.93 9.22 4.05
N SER A 22 0.63 9.21 4.40
CA SER A 22 0.17 8.93 5.76
C SER A 22 -0.85 7.79 5.80
N LYS A 23 -0.85 7.02 6.90
CA LYS A 23 -1.88 6.01 7.17
C LYS A 23 -3.29 6.61 7.18
N ASP A 24 -3.44 7.85 7.62
CA ASP A 24 -4.74 8.51 7.73
C ASP A 24 -5.38 8.74 6.36
N TYR A 25 -4.60 9.11 5.35
CA TYR A 25 -5.10 9.21 3.97
C TYR A 25 -5.67 7.87 3.49
N TRP A 26 -4.91 6.79 3.61
CA TRP A 26 -5.33 5.46 3.16
C TRP A 26 -6.54 4.94 3.95
N THR A 27 -6.59 5.24 5.25
CA THR A 27 -7.76 4.94 6.09
C THR A 27 -8.98 5.79 5.69
N SER A 28 -8.78 7.02 5.24
CA SER A 28 -9.87 7.85 4.74
C SER A 28 -10.42 7.34 3.40
N LEU A 29 -9.56 6.75 2.55
CA LEU A 29 -9.97 6.16 1.29
C LEU A 29 -10.94 5.01 1.47
N THR A 30 -10.76 4.15 2.48
CA THR A 30 -11.69 3.04 2.75
C THR A 30 -13.10 3.53 3.10
N LYS A 31 -13.22 4.73 3.67
CA LYS A 31 -14.51 5.37 3.97
C LYS A 31 -15.14 6.00 2.73
N ARG A 32 -14.31 6.59 1.85
CA ARG A 32 -14.76 7.26 0.62
C ARG A 32 -15.09 6.27 -0.50
N TYR A 33 -14.35 5.18 -0.59
CA TYR A 33 -14.39 4.20 -1.68
C TYR A 33 -14.65 2.78 -1.10
N PRO A 34 -15.91 2.32 -1.11
CA PRO A 34 -16.27 1.01 -0.54
C PRO A 34 -15.57 -0.18 -1.19
N ASP A 35 -15.15 -0.06 -2.44
CA ASP A 35 -14.41 -1.12 -3.15
C ASP A 35 -12.94 -1.20 -2.73
N VAL A 36 -12.31 -0.09 -2.34
CA VAL A 36 -10.99 -0.10 -1.66
C VAL A 36 -11.13 -0.89 -0.35
N ALA A 37 -12.13 -0.57 0.47
CA ALA A 37 -12.39 -1.28 1.73
C ALA A 37 -12.68 -2.78 1.50
N SER A 38 -13.49 -3.09 0.48
CA SER A 38 -13.82 -4.46 0.12
C SER A 38 -12.58 -5.26 -0.25
N ALA A 39 -11.71 -4.70 -1.10
CA ALA A 39 -10.48 -5.34 -1.55
C ALA A 39 -9.49 -5.64 -0.40
N ILE A 40 -9.39 -4.74 0.58
CA ILE A 40 -8.63 -4.97 1.83
C ILE A 40 -9.23 -6.13 2.60
N ARG A 41 -10.54 -6.12 2.84
CA ARG A 41 -11.25 -7.14 3.61
C ARG A 41 -11.12 -8.54 3.02
N ILE A 42 -11.25 -8.66 1.69
CA ILE A 42 -11.11 -9.94 0.99
C ILE A 42 -9.65 -10.26 0.67
N ARG A 43 -8.72 -9.35 1.00
CA ARG A 43 -7.28 -9.49 0.81
C ARG A 43 -6.93 -9.81 -0.65
N HIS A 44 -7.45 -9.03 -1.59
CA HIS A 44 -7.23 -9.24 -3.02
C HIS A 44 -6.41 -8.08 -3.61
N CYS A 45 -5.09 -8.24 -3.68
CA CYS A 45 -4.13 -7.20 -4.03
C CYS A 45 -4.41 -6.52 -5.39
N TYR A 46 -4.81 -7.27 -6.44
CA TYR A 46 -5.16 -6.69 -7.73
C TYR A 46 -6.41 -5.81 -7.69
N SER A 47 -7.45 -6.23 -6.96
CA SER A 47 -8.64 -5.41 -6.77
C SER A 47 -8.30 -4.15 -5.97
N TRP A 48 -7.41 -4.28 -4.98
CA TRP A 48 -6.98 -3.15 -4.18
C TRP A 48 -6.22 -2.12 -5.03
N ILE A 49 -5.27 -2.56 -5.87
CA ILE A 49 -4.55 -1.67 -6.78
C ILE A 49 -5.49 -0.93 -7.72
N ASN A 50 -6.42 -1.64 -8.38
CA ASN A 50 -7.33 -1.00 -9.31
C ASN A 50 -8.22 0.05 -8.62
N ALA A 51 -8.72 -0.24 -7.42
CA ALA A 51 -9.52 0.70 -6.65
C ALA A 51 -8.67 1.89 -6.14
N ALA A 52 -7.45 1.64 -5.66
CA ALA A 52 -6.53 2.65 -5.16
C ALA A 52 -6.04 3.60 -6.25
N LEU A 53 -5.69 3.09 -7.43
CA LEU A 53 -5.25 3.92 -8.56
C LEU A 53 -6.37 4.84 -9.05
N ARG A 54 -7.62 4.35 -9.08
CA ARG A 54 -8.78 5.19 -9.44
C ARG A 54 -9.00 6.30 -8.41
N ALA A 55 -8.91 5.98 -7.12
CA ALA A 55 -9.03 7.00 -6.07
C ALA A 55 -7.89 8.04 -6.12
N LEU A 56 -6.67 7.60 -6.39
CA LEU A 56 -5.53 8.50 -6.60
C LEU A 56 -5.71 9.37 -7.85
N ASP A 57 -6.34 8.86 -8.91
CA ASP A 57 -6.62 9.64 -10.11
C ASP A 57 -7.65 10.75 -9.84
N GLU A 58 -8.73 10.43 -9.12
CA GLU A 58 -9.72 11.42 -8.67
C GLU A 58 -9.10 12.50 -7.75
N ASP A 59 -8.12 12.10 -6.93
CA ASP A 59 -7.37 13.01 -6.06
C ASP A 59 -6.20 13.74 -6.79
N GLY A 60 -5.95 13.47 -8.09
CA GLY A 60 -4.87 14.11 -8.87
C GLY A 60 -3.45 13.62 -8.54
N LEU A 61 -3.33 12.44 -7.93
CA LEU A 61 -2.10 11.85 -7.39
C LEU A 61 -1.65 10.56 -8.11
N SER A 62 -2.40 10.08 -9.11
CA SER A 62 -2.10 8.81 -9.83
C SER A 62 -0.66 8.74 -10.35
N ASN A 63 -0.13 9.85 -10.89
CA ASN A 63 1.25 9.95 -11.41
C ASN A 63 2.35 9.98 -10.33
N LYS A 64 1.99 10.04 -9.04
CA LYS A 64 2.95 10.08 -7.93
C LYS A 64 3.32 8.69 -7.43
N PHE A 65 2.43 7.71 -7.61
CA PHE A 65 2.61 6.34 -7.16
C PHE A 65 2.98 5.42 -8.32
N LYS A 66 3.87 4.46 -8.05
CA LYS A 66 4.20 3.37 -8.97
C LYS A 66 3.66 2.07 -8.43
N VAL A 67 3.30 1.15 -9.31
CA VAL A 67 2.91 -0.21 -8.92
C VAL A 67 4.18 -1.04 -8.72
N GLY A 68 4.40 -1.51 -7.50
CA GLY A 68 5.37 -2.55 -7.18
C GLY A 68 4.74 -3.93 -7.39
N TYR A 69 5.55 -4.91 -7.79
CA TYR A 69 5.09 -6.26 -8.11
C TYR A 69 6.17 -7.31 -7.86
N VAL A 70 5.72 -8.49 -7.42
CA VAL A 70 6.51 -9.72 -7.37
C VAL A 70 5.75 -10.86 -8.07
N GLN A 71 6.45 -11.60 -8.94
CA GLN A 71 5.84 -12.65 -9.78
C GLN A 71 5.89 -14.05 -9.16
N GLU A 72 6.91 -14.34 -8.36
CA GLU A 72 7.11 -15.64 -7.73
C GLU A 72 7.98 -15.47 -6.48
N PHE A 73 7.52 -15.99 -5.33
CA PHE A 73 8.31 -16.02 -4.09
C PHE A 73 9.23 -17.24 -4.10
N PRO A 74 10.57 -17.11 -4.20
CA PRO A 74 11.42 -18.28 -4.33
C PRO A 74 11.80 -18.92 -3.00
N HIS A 75 11.52 -18.25 -1.86
CA HIS A 75 12.18 -18.62 -0.60
C HIS A 75 11.28 -18.80 0.62
N ASP A 76 9.96 -18.58 0.50
CA ASP A 76 9.04 -18.85 1.60
C ASP A 76 7.91 -19.79 1.18
N LYS A 77 8.21 -21.10 1.23
CA LYS A 77 7.22 -22.17 1.03
C LYS A 77 6.02 -22.05 1.99
N SER A 78 6.12 -21.31 3.11
CA SER A 78 5.00 -21.09 4.02
C SER A 78 3.98 -20.09 3.47
N LEU A 79 4.43 -19.08 2.71
CA LEU A 79 3.52 -18.16 2.00
C LEU A 79 2.78 -18.88 0.88
N GLN A 80 3.50 -19.69 0.11
CA GLN A 80 2.89 -20.52 -0.94
C GLN A 80 1.90 -21.54 -0.37
N LYS A 81 2.28 -22.27 0.68
CA LYS A 81 1.48 -23.36 1.25
C LYS A 81 0.26 -22.89 2.05
N ASN A 82 0.39 -21.80 2.81
CA ASN A 82 -0.67 -21.36 3.74
C ASN A 82 -1.60 -20.31 3.12
N PHE A 83 -1.13 -19.55 2.12
CA PHE A 83 -1.88 -18.42 1.57
C PHE A 83 -2.04 -18.47 0.06
N GLY A 84 -1.38 -19.40 -0.65
CA GLY A 84 -1.49 -19.52 -2.11
C GLY A 84 -1.01 -18.27 -2.86
N ILE A 85 -0.17 -17.46 -2.22
CA ILE A 85 0.28 -16.18 -2.79
C ILE A 85 1.49 -16.49 -3.67
N TRP A 86 1.26 -16.48 -4.97
CA TRP A 86 2.30 -16.58 -5.98
C TRP A 86 2.80 -15.20 -6.38
N GLN A 87 1.92 -14.22 -6.29
CA GLN A 87 2.10 -12.87 -6.80
C GLN A 87 1.57 -11.88 -5.79
N HIS A 88 2.19 -10.70 -5.72
CA HIS A 88 1.69 -9.61 -4.91
C HIS A 88 1.96 -8.28 -5.58
N VAL A 89 1.05 -7.32 -5.36
CA VAL A 89 1.14 -5.96 -5.90
C VAL A 89 0.88 -4.94 -4.80
N TRP A 90 1.58 -3.81 -4.86
CA TRP A 90 1.46 -2.69 -3.93
C TRP A 90 1.71 -1.37 -4.67
N LEU A 91 1.50 -0.25 -3.98
CA LEU A 91 1.90 1.07 -4.48
C LEU A 91 3.14 1.55 -3.74
N GLU A 92 4.04 2.22 -4.45
CA GLU A 92 5.28 2.75 -3.87
C GLU A 92 5.65 4.13 -4.42
N VAL A 93 6.29 4.93 -3.57
CA VAL A 93 6.77 6.28 -3.89
C VAL A 93 8.17 6.47 -3.34
N PRO A 94 9.16 6.86 -4.16
CA PRO A 94 10.45 7.32 -3.66
C PRO A 94 10.29 8.65 -2.91
N THR A 95 10.82 8.72 -1.68
CA THR A 95 10.85 9.92 -0.85
C THR A 95 12.30 10.24 -0.46
N VAL A 96 12.55 11.41 0.13
CA VAL A 96 13.86 11.77 0.68
C VAL A 96 14.28 10.87 1.86
N HIS A 97 13.33 10.19 2.51
CA HIS A 97 13.56 9.30 3.64
C HIS A 97 13.62 7.82 3.23
N GLY A 98 13.51 7.52 1.93
CA GLY A 98 13.50 6.17 1.40
C GLY A 98 12.21 5.84 0.65
N LEU A 99 11.94 4.56 0.47
CA LEU A 99 10.78 4.09 -0.28
C LEU A 99 9.56 4.00 0.64
N TYR A 100 8.53 4.78 0.35
CA TYR A 100 7.23 4.67 1.02
C TYR A 100 6.40 3.60 0.32
N ILE A 101 5.79 2.71 1.09
CA ILE A 101 4.94 1.62 0.62
C ILE A 101 3.51 1.87 1.07
N SER A 102 2.57 1.63 0.15
CA SER A 102 1.14 1.55 0.43
C SER A 102 0.64 0.20 -0.06
N ASP A 103 0.21 -0.64 0.88
CA ASP A 103 -0.26 -1.99 0.62
C ASP A 103 -1.44 -2.29 1.54
N GLY A 104 -2.66 -2.03 1.03
CA GLY A 104 -3.88 -2.36 1.77
C GLY A 104 -4.10 -3.86 1.97
N THR A 105 -3.32 -4.70 1.31
CA THR A 105 -3.44 -6.16 1.36
C THR A 105 -2.25 -6.84 2.02
N ALA A 106 -1.44 -6.09 2.79
CA ALA A 106 -0.27 -6.60 3.48
C ALA A 106 -0.58 -7.81 4.39
N ALA A 107 -1.81 -7.92 4.91
CA ALA A 107 -2.31 -9.07 5.67
C ALA A 107 -2.25 -10.41 4.93
N GLN A 108 -2.15 -10.41 3.59
CA GLN A 108 -1.87 -11.59 2.78
C GLN A 108 -0.50 -12.18 3.17
N ILE A 109 0.50 -11.32 3.32
CA ILE A 109 1.88 -11.70 3.63
C ILE A 109 2.09 -11.78 5.14
N ASP A 110 1.65 -10.76 5.88
CA ASP A 110 1.88 -10.67 7.32
C ASP A 110 0.58 -10.30 8.06
N PRO A 111 -0.06 -11.26 8.74
CA PRO A 111 -1.37 -11.09 9.36
C PRO A 111 -1.48 -9.97 10.41
N VAL A 112 -0.37 -9.45 10.92
CA VAL A 112 -0.38 -8.34 11.90
C VAL A 112 -0.85 -7.03 11.26
N TYR A 113 -0.73 -6.88 9.94
CA TYR A 113 -1.15 -5.69 9.19
C TYR A 113 -2.56 -5.85 8.63
N VAL A 114 -3.54 -6.05 9.53
CA VAL A 114 -4.95 -6.33 9.18
C VAL A 114 -5.53 -5.29 8.22
N ASP A 115 -5.22 -4.02 8.46
CA ASP A 115 -5.71 -2.89 7.65
C ASP A 115 -4.70 -2.45 6.58
N GLY A 116 -3.68 -3.26 6.31
CA GLY A 116 -2.59 -2.92 5.39
C GLY A 116 -1.38 -2.26 6.05
N PHE A 117 -0.36 -2.04 5.24
CA PHE A 117 0.87 -1.34 5.59
C PHE A 117 0.98 -0.02 4.79
N TYR A 118 1.21 1.07 5.51
CA TYR A 118 1.33 2.43 4.95
C TYR A 118 2.47 3.14 5.70
N GLY A 119 3.67 3.11 5.14
CA GLY A 119 4.87 3.57 5.85
C GLY A 119 6.15 3.40 5.03
N LEU A 120 7.28 3.81 5.61
CA LEU A 120 8.57 3.62 4.98
C LEU A 120 8.97 2.13 4.99
N LEU A 121 9.65 1.66 3.94
CA LEU A 121 10.15 0.29 3.85
C LEU A 121 11.04 -0.12 5.05
N SER A 122 11.70 0.83 5.70
CA SER A 122 12.47 0.60 6.92
C SER A 122 11.63 0.27 8.17
N GLU A 123 10.33 0.52 8.13
CA GLU A 123 9.40 0.41 9.27
C GLU A 123 8.52 -0.86 9.21
N CYS A 124 8.53 -1.58 8.09
CA CYS A 124 7.75 -2.82 7.97
C CYS A 124 8.46 -4.01 8.63
N SER A 125 7.69 -5.07 8.87
CA SER A 125 8.23 -6.33 9.38
C SER A 125 9.26 -6.91 8.39
N LYS A 126 10.17 -7.74 8.90
CA LYS A 126 11.14 -8.47 8.07
C LYS A 126 10.46 -9.26 6.94
N ARG A 127 9.25 -9.78 7.20
CA ARG A 127 8.49 -10.57 6.21
C ARG A 127 8.03 -9.70 5.05
N LEU A 128 7.40 -8.56 5.33
CA LEU A 128 6.99 -7.61 4.29
C LEU A 128 8.20 -7.03 3.55
N LYS A 129 9.25 -6.66 4.28
CA LYS A 129 10.47 -6.12 3.70
C LYS A 129 11.08 -7.05 2.66
N ASN A 130 11.17 -8.34 2.97
CA ASN A 130 11.66 -9.34 2.03
C ASN A 130 10.82 -9.37 0.74
N VAL A 131 9.50 -9.19 0.81
CA VAL A 131 8.65 -9.14 -0.38
C VAL A 131 8.91 -7.89 -1.21
N TYR A 132 8.88 -6.72 -0.57
CA TYR A 132 9.03 -5.43 -1.27
C TYR A 132 10.42 -5.26 -1.90
N GLU A 133 11.47 -5.77 -1.24
CA GLU A 133 12.83 -5.75 -1.78
C GLU A 133 13.08 -6.83 -2.84
N TYR A 134 12.27 -7.89 -2.86
CA TYR A 134 12.34 -8.96 -3.86
C TYR A 134 11.64 -8.61 -5.18
N ARG A 135 11.03 -7.42 -5.29
CA ARG A 135 10.45 -6.91 -6.54
C ARG A 135 11.39 -7.20 -7.72
N ASN A 136 10.81 -7.70 -8.82
CA ASN A 136 11.53 -8.22 -9.98
C ASN A 136 12.83 -7.42 -10.22
N ARG A 137 13.99 -8.04 -9.94
CA ARG A 137 15.31 -7.54 -10.36
C ARG A 137 15.51 -7.74 -11.88
N SER A 138 14.43 -7.53 -12.64
CA SER A 138 14.39 -7.63 -14.09
C SER A 138 14.57 -6.22 -14.62
N SER A 139 15.80 -5.72 -14.54
CA SER A 139 16.32 -4.59 -15.31
C SER A 139 17.63 -5.04 -15.94
#